data_AF-A0A7S1ZVR2-F1
#
_entry.id   AF-A0A7S1ZVR2-F1
#
_cell.length_a   1.000
_cell.length_b   1.000
_cell.length_c   1.000
_cell.angle_alpha   90.00
_cell.angle_beta   90.00
_cell.angle_gamma   90.00
#
_symmetry.space_group_name_H-M   'P 1'
#
loop_
_entity.id
_entity.type
_entity.pdbx_description
1 polymer ?
#
loop_
_entity_poly.entity_id
_entity_poly.type
_entity_poly.pdbx_seq_one_letter_code
_entity_poly.pdbx_strand_id
1 'polypeptide(L)'
;VKPAIYRGWTLLLDGWLDFDLVIILLSWSFEQVQIIRAFRIFRALRLITRVETLRNLVLALFKVLPNLAAICCLLTLIFYIFAVMFTTLFKDNEAPYFKRLDASLFTLFQLMTLDYVDVVRPIVHEYYWSWSLFAIYLGIAGFIVFNLIIAVVVDAVADIEKESKQQREEEEEDNETYDVPTQLKDLRGEVLMLMQKQKESQAAMDSLAKELYRLHKISLPKKLRASRKELLGGGLNS
;
A
#
# COMPACT_ATOMS: atom_id res chain seq x y z
N VAL A 1 -33.15 -14.88 -21.72
CA VAL A 1 -32.94 -16.20 -21.10
C VAL A 1 -31.79 -16.88 -21.82
N LYS A 2 -30.54 -16.72 -21.34
CA LYS A 2 -29.37 -17.42 -21.89
C LYS A 2 -29.04 -18.58 -20.93
N PRO A 3 -28.90 -19.83 -21.43
CA PRO A 3 -28.85 -21.02 -20.59
C PRO A 3 -27.50 -21.13 -19.85
N ALA A 4 -27.61 -21.37 -18.55
CA ALA A 4 -26.55 -21.41 -17.54
C ALA A 4 -25.75 -22.73 -17.54
N ILE A 5 -25.25 -23.19 -18.70
CA ILE A 5 -24.72 -24.57 -18.82
C ILE A 5 -23.18 -24.66 -18.90
N TYR A 6 -22.41 -23.57 -18.99
CA TYR A 6 -20.97 -23.68 -19.29
C TYR A 6 -20.01 -23.04 -18.28
N ARG A 7 -20.08 -23.34 -16.98
CA ARG A 7 -18.99 -23.05 -16.02
C ARG A 7 -18.91 -24.01 -14.81
N GLY A 8 -19.15 -25.31 -15.00
CA GLY A 8 -19.31 -26.27 -13.89
C GLY A 8 -18.17 -26.36 -12.86
N TRP A 9 -16.90 -26.31 -13.29
CA TRP A 9 -15.74 -26.43 -12.37
C TRP A 9 -15.12 -25.10 -11.96
N THR A 10 -15.26 -24.06 -12.79
CA THR A 10 -14.80 -22.69 -12.48
C THR A 10 -15.68 -21.96 -11.47
N LEU A 11 -16.89 -22.48 -11.17
CA LEU A 11 -17.77 -21.94 -10.12
C LEU A 11 -17.29 -22.28 -8.70
N LEU A 12 -16.57 -23.40 -8.53
CA LEU A 12 -15.94 -23.80 -7.26
C LEU A 12 -14.57 -23.12 -7.03
N LEU A 13 -14.19 -22.17 -7.88
CA LEU A 13 -13.01 -21.31 -7.68
C LEU A 13 -13.41 -19.92 -7.17
N ASP A 14 -14.71 -19.62 -7.09
CA ASP A 14 -15.21 -18.38 -6.54
C ASP A 14 -15.45 -18.56 -5.03
N GLY A 15 -14.53 -18.07 -4.20
CA GLY A 15 -14.53 -18.31 -2.75
C GLY A 15 -15.82 -17.87 -2.02
N TRP A 16 -16.61 -16.99 -2.65
CA TRP A 16 -17.91 -16.55 -2.13
C TRP A 16 -19.04 -17.55 -2.41
N LEU A 17 -18.96 -18.27 -3.54
CA LEU A 17 -19.90 -19.34 -3.83
C LEU A 17 -19.63 -20.56 -2.94
N ASP A 18 -18.36 -20.87 -2.67
CA ASP A 18 -17.98 -21.93 -1.74
C ASP A 18 -18.44 -21.62 -0.31
N PHE A 19 -18.31 -20.37 0.15
CA PHE A 19 -18.83 -19.97 1.45
C PHE A 19 -20.37 -20.06 1.53
N ASP A 20 -21.10 -19.65 0.49
CA ASP A 20 -22.56 -19.81 0.41
C ASP A 20 -22.97 -21.29 0.38
N LEU A 21 -22.24 -22.12 -0.38
CA LEU A 21 -22.43 -23.58 -0.43
C LEU A 21 -22.21 -24.21 0.94
N VAL A 22 -21.15 -23.84 1.65
CA VAL A 22 -20.87 -24.31 3.02
C VAL A 22 -22.01 -23.94 3.96
N ILE A 23 -22.52 -22.70 3.93
CA ILE A 23 -23.65 -22.28 4.78
C ILE A 23 -24.91 -23.10 4.46
N ILE A 24 -25.20 -23.33 3.18
CA ILE A 24 -26.36 -24.12 2.74
C ILE A 24 -26.23 -25.57 3.19
N LEU A 25 -25.07 -26.18 3.00
CA LEU A 25 -24.78 -27.55 3.43
C LEU A 25 -24.85 -27.68 4.95
N LEU A 26 -24.26 -26.75 5.70
CA LEU A 26 -24.33 -26.73 7.16
C LEU A 26 -25.77 -26.58 7.67
N SER A 27 -26.60 -25.80 6.95
CA SER A 27 -28.02 -25.61 7.26
C SER A 27 -28.88 -26.84 6.96
N TRP A 28 -28.42 -27.78 6.12
CA TRP A 28 -29.17 -28.95 5.67
C TRP A 28 -28.67 -30.26 6.28
N SER A 29 -27.38 -30.38 6.57
CA SER A 29 -26.72 -31.67 6.83
C SER A 29 -27.07 -32.34 8.16
N PHE A 30 -27.65 -31.65 9.16
CA PHE A 30 -27.88 -32.26 10.48
C PHE A 30 -29.20 -31.79 11.13
N GLU A 31 -30.31 -32.36 10.70
CA GLU A 31 -31.67 -32.02 11.17
C GLU A 31 -32.00 -32.54 12.59
N GLN A 32 -31.20 -33.47 13.10
CA GLN A 32 -31.50 -34.25 14.30
C GLN A 32 -31.05 -33.58 15.62
N VAL A 33 -30.25 -32.51 15.56
CA VAL A 33 -29.72 -31.81 16.74
C VAL A 33 -30.38 -30.43 16.86
N GLN A 34 -31.02 -30.13 18.00
CA GLN A 34 -31.70 -28.84 18.25
C GLN A 34 -30.78 -27.64 18.02
N ILE A 35 -29.52 -27.73 18.42
CA ILE A 35 -28.50 -26.70 18.23
C ILE A 35 -28.30 -26.40 16.73
N ILE A 36 -28.39 -27.40 15.86
CA ILE A 36 -28.18 -27.25 14.41
C ILE A 36 -29.39 -26.65 13.69
N ARG A 37 -30.58 -26.75 14.29
CA ARG A 37 -31.72 -25.92 13.86
C ARG A 37 -31.47 -24.44 14.11
N ALA A 38 -30.76 -24.07 15.17
CA ALA A 38 -30.36 -22.69 15.42
C ALA A 38 -29.31 -22.20 14.39
N PHE A 39 -28.43 -23.07 13.90
CA PHE A 39 -27.46 -22.74 12.84
C PHE A 39 -28.13 -22.25 11.54
N ARG A 40 -29.42 -22.54 11.32
CA ARG A 40 -30.20 -21.92 10.24
C ARG A 40 -30.16 -20.39 10.27
N ILE A 41 -29.91 -19.75 11.43
CA ILE A 41 -29.75 -18.30 11.56
C ILE A 41 -28.56 -17.78 10.75
N PHE A 42 -27.51 -18.58 10.57
CA PHE A 42 -26.34 -18.22 9.75
C PHE A 42 -26.68 -18.06 8.27
N ARG A 43 -27.84 -18.53 7.80
CA ARG A 43 -28.33 -18.18 6.45
C ARG A 43 -28.45 -16.67 6.25
N ALA A 44 -28.65 -15.89 7.33
CA ALA A 44 -28.67 -14.44 7.28
C ALA A 44 -27.29 -13.86 6.88
N LEU A 45 -26.19 -14.58 7.16
CA LEU A 45 -24.85 -14.20 6.68
C LEU A 45 -24.74 -14.24 5.15
N ARG A 46 -25.65 -14.91 4.44
CA ARG A 46 -25.76 -14.80 2.98
C ARG A 46 -26.01 -13.35 2.52
N LEU A 47 -26.49 -12.47 3.40
CA LEU A 47 -26.55 -11.04 3.08
C LEU A 47 -25.16 -10.45 2.84
N ILE A 48 -24.14 -10.90 3.59
CA ILE A 48 -22.74 -10.47 3.40
C ILE A 48 -22.23 -10.90 2.03
N THR A 49 -22.59 -12.10 1.56
CA THR A 49 -22.16 -12.60 0.26
C THR A 49 -22.89 -11.94 -0.91
N ARG A 50 -24.12 -11.48 -0.68
CA ARG A 50 -24.94 -10.78 -1.69
C ARG A 50 -24.64 -9.29 -1.79
N VAL A 51 -24.19 -8.67 -0.72
CA VAL A 51 -23.91 -7.22 -0.66
C VAL A 51 -22.41 -6.99 -0.82
N GLU A 52 -22.03 -6.44 -1.96
CA GLU A 52 -20.62 -6.21 -2.32
C GLU A 52 -19.85 -5.37 -1.29
N THR A 53 -20.49 -4.36 -0.69
CA THR A 53 -19.83 -3.53 0.34
C THR A 53 -19.49 -4.34 1.60
N LEU A 54 -20.39 -5.19 2.08
CA LEU A 54 -20.13 -6.08 3.23
C LEU A 54 -19.04 -7.11 2.88
N ARG A 55 -19.08 -7.63 1.66
CA ARG A 55 -18.06 -8.54 1.12
C ARG A 55 -16.67 -7.91 1.19
N ASN A 56 -16.53 -6.70 0.70
CA ASN A 56 -15.25 -5.98 0.65
C ASN A 56 -14.71 -5.70 2.06
N LEU A 57 -15.57 -5.37 3.02
CA LEU A 57 -15.16 -5.19 4.42
C LEU A 57 -14.62 -6.49 5.04
N VAL A 58 -15.31 -7.60 4.81
CA VAL A 58 -14.87 -8.91 5.32
C VAL A 58 -13.56 -9.35 4.66
N LEU A 59 -13.39 -9.14 3.35
CA LEU A 59 -12.12 -9.40 2.66
C LEU A 59 -10.98 -8.56 3.22
N ALA A 60 -11.23 -7.28 3.48
CA ALA A 60 -10.23 -6.40 4.08
C ALA A 60 -9.77 -6.91 5.45
N LEU A 61 -10.70 -7.38 6.30
CA LEU A 61 -10.36 -8.00 7.59
C LEU A 61 -9.50 -9.26 7.42
N PHE A 62 -9.89 -10.16 6.52
CA PHE A 62 -9.12 -11.39 6.27
C PHE A 62 -7.75 -11.13 5.62
N LYS A 63 -7.60 -10.03 4.87
CA LYS A 63 -6.33 -9.64 4.25
C LYS A 63 -5.25 -9.30 5.30
N VAL A 64 -5.64 -8.73 6.44
CA VAL A 64 -4.72 -8.32 7.52
C VAL A 64 -4.37 -9.50 8.45
N LEU A 65 -5.27 -10.48 8.60
CA LEU A 65 -5.06 -11.66 9.45
C LEU A 65 -3.71 -12.39 9.25
N PRO A 66 -3.24 -12.71 8.02
CA PRO A 66 -1.98 -13.43 7.82
C PRO A 66 -0.77 -12.64 8.31
N ASN A 67 -0.78 -11.31 8.19
CA ASN A 67 0.32 -10.45 8.65
C ASN A 67 0.48 -10.51 10.18
N LEU A 68 -0.59 -10.87 10.91
CA LEU A 68 -0.62 -10.98 12.36
C LEU A 68 -0.44 -12.42 12.87
N ALA A 69 -0.42 -13.43 11.98
CA ALA A 69 -0.48 -14.84 12.35
C ALA A 69 0.65 -15.24 13.32
N ALA A 70 1.86 -14.70 13.14
CA ALA A 70 2.99 -14.95 14.02
C ALA A 70 2.75 -14.45 15.46
N ILE A 71 2.21 -13.24 15.61
CA ILE A 71 1.91 -12.64 16.93
C ILE A 71 0.75 -13.39 17.59
N CYS A 72 -0.29 -13.74 16.82
CA CYS A 72 -1.41 -14.55 17.31
C CYS A 72 -0.97 -15.94 17.77
N CYS A 73 -0.02 -16.57 17.05
CA CYS A 73 0.56 -17.85 17.44
C CYS A 73 1.34 -17.73 18.75
N LEU A 74 2.17 -16.67 18.89
CA LEU A 74 2.89 -16.37 20.13
C LEU A 74 1.92 -16.14 21.30
N LEU A 75 0.86 -15.33 21.09
CA LEU A 75 -0.17 -15.09 22.09
C LEU A 75 -0.81 -16.41 22.54
N THR A 76 -1.20 -17.25 21.59
CA THR A 76 -1.84 -18.56 21.86
C THR A 76 -0.90 -19.50 22.64
N LEU A 77 0.39 -19.51 22.30
CA LEU A 77 1.39 -20.31 23.02
C LEU A 77 1.55 -19.86 24.47
N ILE A 78 1.73 -18.56 24.70
CA ILE A 78 1.81 -17.98 26.04
C ILE A 78 0.53 -18.29 26.82
N PHE A 79 -0.62 -18.11 26.18
CA PHE A 79 -1.93 -18.38 26.77
C PHE A 79 -2.08 -19.84 27.21
N TYR A 80 -1.61 -20.80 26.40
CA TYR A 80 -1.58 -22.23 26.74
C TYR A 80 -0.65 -22.53 27.93
N ILE A 81 0.56 -21.96 27.94
CA ILE A 81 1.52 -22.16 29.04
C ILE A 81 0.90 -21.67 30.36
N PHE A 82 0.32 -20.48 30.36
CA PHE A 82 -0.37 -19.94 31.53
C PHE A 82 -1.59 -20.78 31.92
N ALA A 83 -2.35 -21.30 30.96
CA ALA A 83 -3.51 -22.16 31.25
C ALA A 83 -3.09 -23.45 31.98
N VAL A 84 -2.05 -24.13 31.50
CA VAL A 84 -1.51 -25.32 32.17
C VAL A 84 -1.00 -24.95 33.56
N MET A 85 -0.20 -23.89 33.67
CA MET A 85 0.37 -23.45 34.94
C MET A 85 -0.71 -23.14 35.98
N PHE A 86 -1.69 -22.29 35.65
CA PHE A 86 -2.77 -21.92 36.55
C PHE A 86 -3.65 -23.12 36.93
N THR A 87 -3.93 -24.02 35.98
CA THR A 87 -4.65 -25.27 36.26
C THR A 87 -3.89 -26.11 37.28
N THR A 88 -2.56 -26.24 37.17
CA THR A 88 -1.77 -27.03 38.12
C THR A 88 -1.66 -26.39 39.50
N LEU A 89 -1.65 -25.06 39.56
CA LEU A 89 -1.40 -24.31 40.80
C LEU A 89 -2.65 -24.12 41.64
N PHE A 90 -3.81 -23.91 40.99
CA PHE A 90 -5.07 -23.54 41.64
C PHE A 90 -6.15 -24.61 41.49
N LYS A 91 -5.78 -25.84 41.11
CA LYS A 91 -6.73 -26.96 40.92
C LYS A 91 -7.54 -27.27 42.17
N ASP A 92 -6.90 -27.17 43.32
CA ASP A 92 -7.44 -27.59 44.61
C ASP A 92 -8.26 -26.48 45.30
N ASN A 93 -8.26 -25.27 44.73
CA ASN A 93 -9.08 -24.16 45.21
C ASN A 93 -10.58 -24.49 45.08
N GLU A 94 -11.38 -23.95 45.99
CA GLU A 94 -12.84 -24.17 45.99
C GLU A 94 -13.52 -23.63 44.72
N ALA A 95 -13.04 -22.50 44.19
CA ALA A 95 -13.61 -21.82 43.04
C ALA A 95 -13.46 -22.63 41.73
N PRO A 96 -14.44 -22.58 40.82
CA PRO A 96 -14.47 -23.44 39.64
C PRO A 96 -13.53 -23.01 38.51
N TYR A 97 -12.80 -21.90 38.65
CA TYR A 97 -12.07 -21.25 37.56
C TYR A 97 -10.91 -22.07 36.99
N PHE A 98 -10.09 -22.68 37.86
CA PHE A 98 -8.84 -23.34 37.46
C PHE A 98 -8.85 -24.87 37.65
N LYS A 99 -10.03 -25.48 37.76
CA LYS A 99 -10.15 -26.94 38.03
C LYS A 99 -9.79 -27.81 36.83
N ARG A 100 -10.02 -27.30 35.62
CA ARG A 100 -9.77 -28.00 34.35
C ARG A 100 -9.11 -27.05 33.36
N LEU A 101 -8.37 -27.61 32.42
CA LEU A 101 -7.65 -26.84 31.41
C LEU A 101 -8.57 -25.96 30.56
N ASP A 102 -9.75 -26.44 30.18
CA ASP A 102 -10.72 -25.65 29.43
C ASP A 102 -11.36 -24.52 30.24
N ALA A 103 -11.63 -24.76 31.53
CA ALA A 103 -12.07 -23.71 32.45
C ALA A 103 -10.98 -22.65 32.61
N SER A 104 -9.73 -23.06 32.81
CA SER A 104 -8.58 -22.15 32.91
C SER A 104 -8.36 -21.33 31.65
N LEU A 105 -8.52 -21.93 30.46
CA LEU A 105 -8.45 -21.20 29.19
C LEU A 105 -9.54 -20.12 29.09
N PHE A 106 -10.77 -20.45 29.48
CA PHE A 106 -11.87 -19.48 29.49
C PHE A 106 -11.64 -18.38 30.54
N THR A 107 -11.17 -18.72 31.73
CA THR A 107 -10.86 -17.76 32.79
C THR A 107 -9.69 -16.85 32.39
N LEU A 108 -8.62 -17.37 31.78
CA LEU A 108 -7.53 -16.54 31.28
C LEU A 108 -8.03 -15.60 30.17
N PHE A 109 -8.98 -16.04 29.35
CA PHE A 109 -9.58 -15.17 28.33
C PHE A 109 -10.33 -14.01 28.99
N GLN A 110 -11.12 -14.31 30.03
CA GLN A 110 -11.80 -13.30 30.84
C GLN A 110 -10.80 -12.33 31.49
N LEU A 111 -9.72 -12.83 32.08
CA LEU A 111 -8.66 -12.01 32.68
C LEU A 111 -7.99 -11.08 31.64
N MET A 112 -7.72 -11.56 30.43
CA MET A 112 -7.17 -10.74 29.34
C MET A 112 -8.08 -9.55 29.00
N THR A 113 -9.40 -9.70 29.14
CA THR A 113 -10.38 -8.60 28.94
C THR A 113 -10.48 -7.63 30.12
N LEU A 114 -9.59 -7.76 31.12
CA LEU A 114 -9.55 -6.98 32.36
C LEU A 114 -10.75 -7.18 33.30
N ASP A 115 -11.54 -8.23 33.07
CA ASP A 115 -12.54 -8.68 34.02
C ASP A 115 -11.89 -9.69 34.99
N TYR A 116 -11.31 -9.18 36.07
CA TYR A 116 -10.47 -9.98 36.98
C TYR A 116 -10.96 -10.07 38.42
N VAL A 117 -11.85 -9.19 38.87
CA VAL A 117 -12.16 -9.07 40.31
C VAL A 117 -12.76 -10.35 40.88
N ASP A 118 -13.72 -10.94 40.17
CA ASP A 118 -14.45 -12.14 40.63
C ASP A 118 -13.61 -13.42 40.56
N VAL A 119 -12.59 -13.42 39.70
CA VAL A 119 -11.66 -14.53 39.54
C VAL A 119 -10.51 -14.42 40.55
N VAL A 120 -9.88 -13.25 40.65
CA VAL A 120 -8.65 -13.05 41.42
C VAL A 120 -8.91 -13.02 42.91
N ARG A 121 -10.00 -12.37 43.37
CA ARG A 121 -10.31 -12.21 44.79
C ARG A 121 -10.35 -13.55 45.56
N PRO A 122 -11.14 -14.57 45.17
CA PRO A 122 -11.17 -15.84 45.90
C PRO A 122 -9.82 -16.57 45.90
N ILE A 123 -9.04 -16.45 44.81
CA ILE A 123 -7.72 -17.09 44.72
C ILE A 123 -6.69 -16.39 45.61
N VAL A 124 -6.70 -15.06 45.67
CA VAL A 124 -5.77 -14.29 46.52
C VAL A 124 -6.08 -14.45 48.00
N HIS A 125 -7.35 -14.65 48.38
CA HIS A 125 -7.71 -14.90 49.77
C HIS A 125 -7.16 -16.24 50.29
N GLU A 126 -7.06 -17.26 49.45
CA GLU A 126 -6.46 -18.55 49.81
C GLU A 126 -4.94 -18.55 49.61
N TYR A 127 -4.48 -17.97 48.50
CA TYR A 127 -3.08 -17.90 48.10
C TYR A 127 -2.61 -16.45 47.96
N TYR A 128 -2.15 -15.86 49.07
CA TYR A 128 -1.73 -14.45 49.10
C TYR A 128 -0.63 -14.08 48.10
N TRP A 129 0.22 -14.99 47.66
CA TRP A 129 1.29 -14.70 46.70
C TRP A 129 0.82 -14.69 45.24
N SER A 130 -0.40 -15.19 44.97
CA SER A 130 -0.95 -15.36 43.62
C SER A 130 -1.18 -14.04 42.87
N TRP A 131 -1.40 -12.92 43.58
CA TRP A 131 -1.61 -11.60 42.96
C TRP A 131 -0.49 -11.25 41.98
N SER A 132 0.75 -11.64 42.30
CA SER A 132 1.92 -11.38 41.46
C SER A 132 1.87 -12.14 40.14
N LEU A 133 1.40 -13.40 40.15
CA LEU A 133 1.25 -14.20 38.95
C LEU A 133 0.16 -13.66 38.03
N PHE A 134 -0.98 -13.23 38.59
CA PHE A 134 -2.04 -12.56 37.83
C PHE A 134 -1.53 -11.26 37.22
N ALA A 135 -0.78 -10.45 37.97
CA ALA A 135 -0.20 -9.21 37.46
C ALA A 135 0.82 -9.45 36.34
N ILE A 136 1.69 -10.47 36.47
CA ILE A 136 2.65 -10.85 35.42
C ILE A 136 1.92 -11.34 34.17
N TYR A 137 0.91 -12.20 34.33
CA TYR A 137 0.09 -12.67 33.22
C TYR A 137 -0.59 -11.51 32.49
N LEU A 138 -1.27 -10.62 33.21
CA LEU A 138 -1.95 -9.45 32.65
C LEU A 138 -0.96 -8.50 31.97
N GLY A 139 0.22 -8.29 32.55
CA GLY A 139 1.28 -7.47 31.97
C GLY A 139 1.80 -8.04 30.66
N ILE A 140 2.10 -9.34 30.61
CA ILE A 140 2.58 -10.02 29.40
C ILE A 140 1.49 -10.07 28.33
N ALA A 141 0.28 -10.53 28.68
CA ALA A 141 -0.83 -10.63 27.73
C ALA A 141 -1.21 -9.25 27.18
N GLY A 142 -1.30 -8.23 28.04
CA GLY A 142 -1.56 -6.85 27.65
C GLY A 142 -0.48 -6.29 26.73
N PHE A 143 0.81 -6.55 27.02
CA PHE A 143 1.91 -6.15 26.16
C PHE A 143 1.84 -6.80 24.77
N ILE A 144 1.50 -8.09 24.70
CA ILE A 144 1.33 -8.79 23.41
C ILE A 144 0.16 -8.19 22.62
N VAL A 145 -0.98 -7.94 23.26
CA VAL A 145 -2.15 -7.31 22.61
C VAL A 145 -1.81 -5.90 22.13
N PHE A 146 -1.08 -5.12 22.94
CA PHE A 146 -0.62 -3.79 22.54
C PHE A 146 0.31 -3.85 21.32
N ASN A 147 1.24 -4.80 21.28
CA ASN A 147 2.10 -5.02 20.12
C ASN A 147 1.32 -5.48 18.88
N LEU A 148 0.23 -6.24 19.06
CA LEU A 148 -0.67 -6.60 17.97
C LEU A 148 -1.36 -5.37 17.39
N ILE A 149 -1.81 -4.42 18.23
CA ILE A 149 -2.38 -3.15 17.78
C ILE A 149 -1.34 -2.35 16.98
N ILE A 150 -0.11 -2.23 17.50
CA ILE A 150 0.97 -1.53 16.78
C ILE A 150 1.25 -2.21 15.44
N ALA A 151 1.31 -3.54 15.40
CA ALA A 151 1.54 -4.27 14.15
C ALA A 151 0.46 -3.96 13.10
N VAL A 152 -0.81 -3.94 13.49
CA VAL A 152 -1.93 -3.57 12.59
C VAL A 152 -1.80 -2.13 12.09
N VAL A 153 -1.47 -1.19 12.99
CA VAL A 153 -1.32 0.23 12.62
C VAL A 153 -0.13 0.42 11.68
N VAL A 154 1.00 -0.23 11.95
CA VAL A 154 2.20 -0.17 11.10
C VAL A 154 1.92 -0.79 9.73
N ASP A 155 1.21 -1.92 9.67
CA ASP A 155 0.81 -2.55 8.41
C ASP A 155 -0.09 -1.63 7.58
N ALA A 156 -1.08 -0.98 8.22
CA ALA A 156 -1.94 -0.01 7.56
C ALA A 156 -1.19 1.22 7.03
N VAL A 157 -0.25 1.76 7.81
CA VAL A 157 0.58 2.91 7.39
C VAL A 157 1.53 2.50 6.26
N ALA A 158 2.13 1.31 6.34
CA ALA A 158 3.03 0.79 5.31
C ALA A 158 2.30 0.55 3.99
N ASP A 159 1.04 0.09 4.03
CA ASP A 159 0.22 -0.09 2.83
C ASP A 159 -0.12 1.25 2.16
N ILE A 160 -0.46 2.29 2.92
CA ILE A 160 -0.65 3.66 2.38
C ILE A 160 0.64 4.19 1.74
N GLU A 161 1.79 3.96 2.38
CA GLU A 161 3.07 4.42 1.84
C GLU A 161 3.42 3.69 0.54
N LYS A 162 3.14 2.38 0.43
CA LYS A 162 3.34 1.61 -0.81
C LYS A 162 2.47 2.12 -1.96
N GLU A 163 1.18 2.35 -1.71
CA GLU A 163 0.26 2.91 -2.71
C GLU A 163 0.75 4.27 -3.22
N SER A 164 1.23 5.13 -2.31
CA SER A 164 1.77 6.45 -2.67
C SER A 164 3.08 6.40 -3.47
N LYS A 165 3.93 5.40 -3.24
CA LYS A 165 5.18 5.20 -3.99
C LYS A 165 4.90 4.68 -5.40
N GLN A 166 3.99 3.70 -5.53
CA GLN A 166 3.60 3.17 -6.84
C GLN A 166 3.01 4.27 -7.74
N GLN A 167 2.14 5.13 -7.21
CA GLN A 167 1.59 6.25 -7.98
C GLN A 167 2.69 7.22 -8.47
N ARG A 168 3.71 7.49 -7.66
CA ARG A 168 4.82 8.36 -8.08
C ARG A 168 5.71 7.70 -9.14
N GLU A 169 5.99 6.42 -8.99
CA GLU A 169 6.77 5.66 -9.97
C GLU A 169 6.03 5.58 -11.32
N GLU A 170 4.71 5.34 -11.31
CA GLU A 170 3.87 5.38 -12.52
C GLU A 170 3.84 6.77 -13.16
N GLU A 171 3.73 7.85 -12.37
CA GLU A 171 3.79 9.23 -12.87
C GLU A 171 5.17 9.57 -13.48
N GLU A 172 6.26 9.09 -12.90
CA GLU A 172 7.62 9.29 -13.42
C GLU A 172 7.85 8.49 -14.72
N GLU A 173 7.38 7.24 -14.77
CA GLU A 173 7.54 6.35 -15.94
C GLU A 173 6.68 6.81 -17.13
N ASP A 174 5.47 7.33 -16.87
CA ASP A 174 4.66 8.00 -17.88
C ASP A 174 5.36 9.27 -18.39
N ASN A 175 5.91 10.10 -17.49
CA ASN A 175 6.56 11.37 -17.88
C ASN A 175 7.87 11.14 -18.66
N GLU A 176 8.61 10.05 -18.41
CA GLU A 176 9.72 9.63 -19.26
C GLU A 176 9.25 9.03 -20.61
N THR A 177 8.09 8.38 -20.64
CA THR A 177 7.50 7.78 -21.85
C THR A 177 6.84 8.81 -22.77
N TYR A 178 6.38 9.95 -22.24
CA TYR A 178 5.85 11.09 -23.02
C TYR A 178 6.95 11.83 -23.77
N ASP A 179 7.48 11.24 -24.85
CA ASP A 179 7.97 11.90 -26.07
C ASP A 179 9.05 13.01 -25.93
N VAL A 180 9.59 13.25 -24.74
CA VAL A 180 10.66 14.22 -24.49
C VAL A 180 11.89 13.96 -25.37
N PRO A 181 12.39 12.71 -25.53
CA PRO A 181 13.54 12.45 -26.39
C PRO A 181 13.23 12.59 -27.90
N THR A 182 11.99 12.39 -28.34
CA THR A 182 11.61 12.59 -29.75
C THR A 182 11.45 14.06 -30.06
N GLN A 183 10.76 14.83 -29.20
CA GLN A 183 10.59 16.27 -29.36
C GLN A 183 11.93 17.01 -29.25
N LEU A 184 12.83 16.58 -28.38
CA LEU A 184 14.20 17.12 -28.32
C LEU A 184 15.01 16.81 -29.58
N LYS A 185 14.83 15.62 -30.19
CA LYS A 185 15.49 15.27 -31.46
C LYS A 185 14.96 16.12 -32.61
N ASP A 186 13.65 16.28 -32.70
CA ASP A 186 13.01 17.07 -33.76
C ASP A 186 13.34 18.56 -33.63
N LEU A 187 13.29 19.12 -32.41
CA LEU A 187 13.64 20.50 -32.15
C LEU A 187 15.13 20.78 -32.44
N ARG A 188 16.02 19.84 -32.11
CA ARG A 188 17.46 19.96 -32.43
C ARG A 188 17.71 19.87 -33.95
N GLY A 189 16.93 19.07 -34.66
CA GLY A 189 16.95 19.01 -36.12
C GLY A 189 16.52 20.33 -36.78
N GLU A 190 15.44 20.94 -36.28
CA GLU A 190 14.93 22.21 -36.78
C GLU A 190 15.93 23.36 -36.53
N VAL A 191 16.54 23.42 -35.35
CA VAL A 191 17.60 24.40 -35.03
C VAL A 191 18.80 24.27 -35.97
N LEU A 192 19.23 23.04 -36.31
CA LEU A 192 20.34 22.82 -37.24
C LEU A 192 20.01 23.30 -38.66
N MET A 193 18.79 23.05 -39.14
CA MET A 193 18.35 23.56 -40.45
C MET A 193 18.34 25.09 -40.49
N LEU A 194 17.85 25.75 -39.43
CA LEU A 194 17.83 27.21 -39.35
C LEU A 194 19.23 27.80 -39.36
N MET A 195 20.17 27.22 -38.61
CA MET A 195 21.58 27.64 -38.63
C MET A 195 22.22 27.48 -40.01
N GLN A 196 21.87 26.42 -40.74
CA GLN A 196 22.37 26.23 -42.10
C GLN A 196 21.80 27.26 -43.09
N LYS A 197 20.49 27.52 -43.04
CA LYS A 197 19.87 28.58 -43.84
C LYS A 197 20.44 29.96 -43.53
N GLN A 198 20.72 30.25 -42.25
CA GLN A 198 21.36 31.50 -41.86
C GLN A 198 22.76 31.62 -42.45
N LYS A 199 23.56 30.54 -42.40
CA LYS A 199 24.91 30.50 -42.97
C LYS A 199 24.92 30.68 -44.49
N GLU A 200 23.98 30.06 -45.20
CA GLU A 200 23.79 30.24 -46.65
C GLU A 200 23.39 31.68 -46.99
N SER A 201 22.45 32.26 -46.24
CA SER A 201 22.07 33.68 -46.39
C SER A 201 23.24 34.62 -46.11
N GLN A 202 24.08 34.32 -45.12
CA GLN A 202 25.26 35.12 -44.78
C GLN A 202 26.30 35.05 -45.90
N ALA A 203 26.55 33.86 -46.47
CA ALA A 203 27.45 33.67 -47.59
C ALA A 203 26.94 34.37 -48.88
N ALA A 204 25.63 34.35 -49.12
CA ALA A 204 25.01 35.09 -50.21
C ALA A 204 25.19 36.60 -50.03
N MET A 205 24.96 37.12 -48.82
CA MET A 205 25.20 38.53 -48.48
C MET A 205 26.68 38.93 -48.66
N ASP A 206 27.63 38.09 -48.25
CA ASP A 206 29.06 38.33 -48.46
C ASP A 206 29.45 38.31 -49.94
N SER A 207 28.84 37.44 -50.73
CA SER A 207 29.05 37.39 -52.19
C SER A 207 28.54 38.66 -52.86
N LEU A 208 27.34 39.14 -52.47
CA LEU A 208 26.76 40.39 -52.96
C LEU A 208 27.60 41.60 -52.52
N ALA A 209 28.10 41.62 -51.28
CA ALA A 209 28.99 42.67 -50.80
C ALA A 209 30.30 42.71 -51.62
N LYS A 210 30.88 41.55 -51.95
CA LYS A 210 32.05 41.45 -52.84
C LYS A 210 31.75 41.87 -54.27
N GLU A 211 30.59 41.50 -54.81
CA GLU A 211 30.15 41.87 -56.16
C GLU A 211 29.90 43.39 -56.25
N LEU A 212 29.22 43.97 -55.26
CA LEU A 212 29.03 45.41 -55.11
C LEU A 212 30.36 46.14 -54.95
N TYR A 213 31.30 45.62 -54.16
CA TYR A 213 32.65 46.19 -54.04
C TYR A 213 33.41 46.14 -55.37
N ARG A 214 33.30 45.04 -56.13
CA ARG A 214 33.90 44.93 -57.48
C ARG A 214 33.26 45.92 -58.46
N LEU A 215 31.94 46.02 -58.50
CA LEU A 215 31.22 46.95 -59.37
C LEU A 215 31.51 48.40 -59.01
N HIS A 216 31.58 48.73 -57.71
CA HIS A 216 32.02 50.04 -57.25
C HIS A 216 33.46 50.34 -57.67
N LYS A 217 34.37 49.36 -57.60
CA LYS A 217 35.77 49.50 -58.03
C LYS A 217 35.94 49.65 -59.54
N ILE A 218 35.07 49.04 -60.35
CA ILE A 218 35.06 49.13 -61.82
C ILE A 218 34.38 50.43 -62.29
N SER A 219 33.34 50.88 -61.59
CA SER A 219 32.59 52.10 -61.89
C SER A 219 33.21 53.38 -61.32
N LEU A 220 34.36 53.32 -60.63
CA LEU A 220 34.99 54.52 -60.08
C LEU A 220 35.75 55.28 -61.20
N PRO A 221 35.28 56.44 -61.68
CA PRO A 221 36.07 57.27 -62.58
C PRO A 221 37.35 57.73 -61.88
N LYS A 222 38.47 57.72 -62.62
CA LYS A 222 39.82 58.12 -62.15
C LYS A 222 39.90 59.51 -61.47
N LYS A 223 38.83 60.32 -61.50
CA LYS A 223 38.78 61.67 -60.92
C LYS A 223 38.55 61.75 -59.40
N LEU A 224 38.19 60.67 -58.71
CA LEU A 224 37.97 60.70 -57.24
C LEU A 224 39.15 60.19 -56.39
N ARG A 225 40.24 59.71 -57.00
CA ARG A 225 41.47 59.36 -56.24
C ARG A 225 42.22 60.60 -55.73
N ALA A 226 42.02 61.77 -56.33
CA ALA A 226 42.68 63.00 -55.89
C ALA A 226 42.01 63.64 -54.66
N SER A 227 40.69 63.50 -54.49
CA SER A 227 39.96 64.19 -53.41
C SER A 227 39.98 63.42 -52.07
N ARG A 228 40.29 62.11 -52.06
CA ARG A 228 40.41 61.32 -50.82
C ARG A 228 41.74 61.56 -50.08
N LYS A 229 42.78 62.05 -50.75
CA LYS A 229 44.06 62.36 -50.09
C LYS A 229 44.01 63.66 -49.29
N GLU A 230 43.15 64.62 -49.66
CA GLU A 230 42.90 65.83 -48.89
C GLU A 230 41.99 65.59 -47.68
N LEU A 231 40.99 64.70 -47.78
CA LEU A 231 40.06 64.42 -46.68
C LEU A 231 40.61 63.49 -45.58
N LEU A 232 41.74 62.80 -45.80
CA LEU A 232 42.38 61.92 -44.79
C LEU A 232 43.66 62.51 -44.17
N GLY A 233 44.03 63.75 -44.51
CA GLY A 233 45.17 64.46 -43.91
C GLY A 233 44.80 65.44 -42.78
N GLY A 234 43.52 65.64 -42.49
CA GLY A 234 43.04 66.74 -41.62
C GLY A 234 42.43 66.33 -40.28
N GLY A 235 42.69 65.13 -39.76
CA GLY A 235 42.01 64.63 -38.55
C GLY A 235 42.88 63.71 -37.69
N LEU A 236 44.05 64.19 -37.27
CA LEU A 236 44.85 63.62 -36.19
C LEU A 236 45.34 64.80 -35.33
N ASN A 237 44.49 65.23 -34.40
CA ASN A 237 44.85 65.98 -33.18
C ASN A 237 43.59 66.23 -32.35
N SER A 238 43.21 65.27 -31.51
CA SER A 238 42.70 65.41 -30.13
C SER A 238 42.37 64.04 -29.58
#